data_AF-A0A7X0M9F6-F1
#
_entry.id   AF-A0A7X0M9F6-F1
#
_cell.length_a   1.000
_cell.length_b   1.000
_cell.length_c   1.000
_cell.angle_alpha   90.00
_cell.angle_beta   90.00
_cell.angle_gamma   90.00
#
_symmetry.space_group_name_H-M   'P 1'
#
loop_
_entity.id
_entity.type
_entity.pdbx_description
1 polymer ?
#
loop_
_entity_poly.entity_id
_entity_poly.type
_entity_poly.pdbx_seq_one_letter_code
_entity_poly.pdbx_strand_id
1 'polypeptide(L)'
;MTTAWDAPGVDALVLDLTGVGFCDSVGLSELISVLRRSHETGVPLRVAGVHGTLLRILTITGLYGSFEMYDDLGTALGLPPGSLGPGGGSGGGPDGGSVTPAGETADRPARDIPPSAVEWRSLPPDPGDLVPAT
;
A
#
# COMPACT_ATOMS: atom_id res chain seq x y z
N MET A 1 17.77 -14.17 -6.81
CA MET A 1 16.81 -13.11 -7.20
C MET A 1 16.70 -12.18 -6.02
N THR A 2 17.25 -10.97 -6.11
CA THR A 2 17.08 -9.94 -5.07
C THR A 2 15.64 -9.49 -5.10
N THR A 3 14.90 -9.79 -4.04
CA THR A 3 13.55 -9.25 -3.86
C THR A 3 13.66 -7.79 -3.45
N ALA A 4 12.72 -6.94 -3.83
CA ALA A 4 12.73 -5.53 -3.44
C ALA A 4 12.79 -5.32 -1.90
N TRP A 5 12.37 -6.34 -1.15
CA TRP A 5 12.43 -6.40 0.32
C TRP A 5 13.84 -6.55 0.90
N ASP A 6 14.79 -7.11 0.14
CA ASP A 6 16.16 -7.39 0.61
C ASP A 6 17.11 -6.22 0.36
N ALA A 7 16.63 -5.15 -0.29
CA ALA A 7 17.45 -3.97 -0.53
C ALA A 7 17.77 -3.28 0.81
N PRO A 8 19.05 -2.98 1.10
CA PRO A 8 19.41 -2.29 2.33
C PRO A 8 18.82 -0.87 2.35
N GLY A 9 18.22 -0.50 3.48
CA GLY A 9 17.65 0.84 3.67
C GLY A 9 16.26 1.06 3.05
N VAL A 10 15.46 0.00 2.89
CA VAL A 10 14.06 0.14 2.48
C VAL A 10 13.20 0.54 3.69
N ASP A 11 12.73 1.79 3.70
CA ASP A 11 11.85 2.32 4.75
C ASP A 11 10.37 1.96 4.55
N ALA A 12 9.96 1.61 3.32
CA ALA A 12 8.62 1.15 2.97
C ALA A 12 8.60 0.53 1.56
N LEU A 13 7.65 -0.38 1.33
CA LEU A 13 7.28 -0.84 -0.01
C LEU A 13 5.97 -0.18 -0.44
N VAL A 14 5.93 0.36 -1.66
CA VAL A 14 4.72 0.94 -2.26
C VAL A 14 4.27 0.10 -3.46
N LEU A 15 3.01 -0.32 -3.45
CA LEU A 15 2.34 -0.97 -4.58
C LEU A 15 1.49 0.05 -5.33
N ASP A 16 1.89 0.42 -6.54
CA ASP A 16 1.06 1.24 -7.44
C ASP A 16 0.08 0.34 -8.20
N LEU A 17 -1.21 0.46 -7.90
CA LEU A 17 -2.30 -0.31 -8.52
C LEU A 17 -3.15 0.55 -9.46
N THR A 18 -2.70 1.77 -9.79
CA THR A 18 -3.39 2.72 -10.68
C THR A 18 -3.71 2.13 -12.06
N GLY A 19 -2.91 1.20 -12.56
CA GLY A 19 -3.15 0.51 -13.84
C GLY A 19 -3.95 -0.80 -13.75
N VAL A 20 -4.32 -1.25 -12.54
CA VAL A 20 -4.85 -2.59 -12.31
C VAL A 20 -6.38 -2.56 -12.28
N GLY A 21 -7.00 -2.97 -13.40
CA GLY A 21 -8.47 -3.01 -13.51
C GLY A 21 -9.14 -4.24 -12.91
N PHE A 22 -8.40 -5.33 -12.68
CA PHE A 22 -8.92 -6.59 -12.14
C PHE A 22 -7.84 -7.37 -11.40
N CYS A 23 -8.26 -8.14 -10.40
CA CYS A 23 -7.40 -9.05 -9.63
C CYS A 23 -8.20 -10.33 -9.34
N ASP A 24 -7.70 -11.46 -9.81
CA ASP A 24 -8.28 -12.78 -9.54
C ASP A 24 -7.79 -13.35 -8.20
N SER A 25 -8.16 -14.60 -7.90
CA SER A 25 -7.78 -15.26 -6.66
C SER A 25 -6.26 -15.37 -6.47
N VAL A 26 -5.48 -15.56 -7.54
CA VAL A 26 -4.02 -15.63 -7.46
C VAL A 26 -3.45 -14.26 -7.11
N GLY A 27 -3.91 -13.21 -7.78
CA GLY A 27 -3.47 -11.85 -7.46
C GLY A 27 -3.81 -11.43 -6.03
N LEU A 28 -4.98 -11.83 -5.51
CA LEU A 28 -5.35 -11.59 -4.11
C LEU A 28 -4.44 -12.36 -3.14
N SER A 29 -4.13 -13.62 -3.44
CA SER A 29 -3.18 -14.40 -2.65
C SER A 29 -1.79 -13.76 -2.63
N GLU A 30 -1.31 -13.24 -3.76
CA GLU A 30 -0.02 -12.52 -3.82
C GLU A 30 -0.05 -11.23 -2.99
N LEU A 31 -1.13 -10.43 -3.05
CA LEU A 31 -1.28 -9.25 -2.21
C LEU A 31 -1.23 -9.60 -0.72
N ILE A 32 -1.85 -10.71 -0.32
CA ILE A 32 -1.79 -11.21 1.06
C ILE A 32 -0.38 -11.68 1.42
N SER A 33 0.31 -12.39 0.53
CA SER A 33 1.71 -12.83 0.75
C SER A 33 2.65 -11.64 0.97
N VAL A 34 2.48 -10.56 0.18
CA VAL A 34 3.27 -9.33 0.33
C VAL A 34 2.93 -8.62 1.64
N LEU A 35 1.66 -8.57 2.04
CA LEU A 35 1.25 -8.04 3.33
C LEU A 35 1.86 -8.82 4.50
N ARG A 36 1.83 -10.16 4.46
CA ARG A 36 2.44 -11.00 5.49
C ARG A 36 3.94 -10.75 5.62
N ARG A 37 4.65 -10.70 4.49
CA ARG A 37 6.08 -10.39 4.46
C ARG A 37 6.37 -8.99 5.01
N SER A 38 5.49 -8.01 4.78
CA SER A 38 5.58 -6.68 5.40
C SER A 38 5.60 -6.76 6.92
N HIS A 39 4.70 -7.54 7.50
CA HIS A 39 4.65 -7.74 8.94
C HIS A 39 5.86 -8.50 9.48
N GLU A 40 6.31 -9.55 8.78
CA GLU A 40 7.47 -10.36 9.19
C GLU A 40 8.79 -9.58 9.17
N THR A 41 8.97 -8.73 8.16
CA THR A 41 10.19 -7.91 8.00
C THR A 41 10.12 -6.59 8.75
N GLY A 42 8.93 -6.16 9.17
CA GLY A 42 8.68 -4.85 9.77
C GLY A 42 8.78 -3.69 8.78
N VAL A 43 8.93 -3.96 7.47
CA VAL A 43 8.96 -2.93 6.43
C VAL A 43 7.52 -2.61 6.01
N PRO A 44 7.02 -1.37 6.22
CA PRO A 44 5.63 -1.00 5.93
C PRO A 44 5.24 -1.21 4.47
N LEU A 45 4.00 -1.69 4.24
CA LEU A 45 3.41 -1.83 2.92
C LEU A 45 2.32 -0.78 2.69
N ARG A 46 2.49 0.02 1.65
CA ARG A 46 1.54 1.04 1.20
C ARG A 46 0.98 0.66 -0.16
N VAL A 47 -0.29 0.97 -0.38
CA VAL A 47 -0.99 0.66 -1.63
C VAL A 47 -1.57 1.96 -2.19
N ALA A 48 -1.28 2.25 -3.46
CA ALA A 48 -1.72 3.46 -4.15
C ALA A 48 -2.66 3.13 -5.32
N GLY A 49 -3.58 4.04 -5.63
CA GLY A 49 -4.32 4.02 -6.90
C GLY A 49 -5.33 2.89 -7.06
N VAL A 50 -5.84 2.32 -5.97
CA VAL A 50 -6.90 1.29 -6.03
C VAL A 50 -8.22 1.92 -6.45
N HIS A 51 -8.82 1.41 -7.53
CA HIS A 51 -10.06 1.95 -8.07
C HIS A 51 -10.97 0.85 -8.64
N GLY A 52 -12.20 1.23 -9.01
CA GLY A 52 -13.12 0.39 -9.77
C GLY A 52 -13.40 -1.00 -9.16
N THR A 53 -13.27 -2.03 -9.99
CA THR A 53 -13.54 -3.43 -9.60
C THR A 53 -12.59 -3.91 -8.51
N LEU A 54 -11.31 -3.51 -8.56
CA LEU A 54 -10.32 -3.90 -7.57
C LEU A 54 -10.68 -3.38 -6.18
N LEU A 55 -11.10 -2.11 -6.07
CA LEU A 55 -11.57 -1.52 -4.82
C LEU A 55 -12.72 -2.34 -4.22
N ARG A 56 -13.70 -2.71 -5.04
CA ARG A 56 -14.85 -3.52 -4.61
C ARG A 56 -14.41 -4.91 -4.14
N ILE A 57 -13.52 -5.56 -4.87
CA ILE A 57 -12.99 -6.88 -4.49
C ILE A 57 -12.31 -6.80 -3.14
N LEU A 58 -11.37 -5.86 -2.94
CA LEU A 58 -10.65 -5.69 -1.68
C LEU A 58 -11.59 -5.33 -0.53
N THR A 59 -12.65 -4.57 -0.79
CA THR A 59 -13.65 -4.22 0.24
C THR A 59 -14.46 -5.45 0.66
N ILE A 60 -14.98 -6.22 -0.31
CA ILE A 60 -15.80 -7.41 -0.04
C ILE A 60 -15.00 -8.49 0.68
N THR A 61 -13.72 -8.66 0.32
CA THR A 61 -12.84 -9.63 0.98
C THR A 61 -12.31 -9.14 2.32
N GLY A 62 -12.62 -7.89 2.71
CA GLY A 62 -12.11 -7.26 3.94
C GLY A 62 -10.63 -6.88 3.88
N LEU A 63 -9.95 -7.11 2.75
CA LEU A 63 -8.54 -6.78 2.56
C LEU A 63 -8.28 -5.28 2.52
N TYR A 64 -9.25 -4.47 2.10
CA TYR A 64 -9.08 -3.03 1.99
C TYR A 64 -8.63 -2.39 3.31
N GLY A 65 -9.21 -2.82 4.44
CA GLY A 65 -8.85 -2.30 5.77
C GLY A 65 -7.52 -2.81 6.32
N SER A 66 -6.90 -3.80 5.65
CA SER A 66 -5.63 -4.40 6.08
C SER A 66 -4.41 -3.68 5.48
N PHE A 67 -4.60 -2.85 4.46
CA PHE A 67 -3.52 -2.11 3.81
C PHE A 67 -3.54 -0.62 4.20
N GLU A 68 -2.35 -0.01 4.20
CA GLU A 68 -2.23 1.44 4.24
C GLU A 68 -2.52 2.02 2.84
N MET A 69 -3.75 2.47 2.62
CA MET A 69 -4.24 2.93 1.31
C MET A 69 -3.94 4.41 1.06
N TYR A 70 -3.58 4.71 -0.18
CA TYR A 70 -3.28 6.04 -0.70
C TYR A 70 -3.98 6.26 -2.05
N ASP A 71 -4.36 7.50 -2.33
CA ASP A 71 -5.04 7.84 -3.58
C ASP A 71 -4.08 7.73 -4.79
N ASP A 72 -2.86 8.23 -4.62
CA ASP A 72 -1.82 8.26 -5.65
C ASP A 72 -0.43 7.85 -5.13
N LEU A 73 0.45 7.51 -6.08
CA LEU A 73 1.82 7.07 -5.80
C LEU A 73 2.67 8.13 -5.08
N GLY A 74 2.49 9.42 -5.39
CA GLY A 74 3.26 10.49 -4.79
C GLY A 74 2.99 10.60 -3.29
N THR A 75 1.72 10.59 -2.92
CA THR A 75 1.31 10.61 -1.50
C THR A 75 1.80 9.36 -0.78
N ALA A 76 1.76 8.18 -1.42
CA ALA A 76 2.26 6.93 -0.84
C ALA A 76 3.78 6.95 -0.61
N LEU A 77 4.54 7.64 -1.47
CA LEU A 77 5.98 7.85 -1.29
C LEU A 77 6.31 8.93 -0.24
N GLY A 78 5.31 9.66 0.26
CA GLY A 78 5.51 10.78 1.17
C GLY A 78 5.99 12.07 0.47
N LEU A 79 5.79 12.16 -0.85
CA LEU A 79 6.10 13.36 -1.61
C LEU A 79 5.04 14.43 -1.37
N PRO A 80 5.40 15.72 -1.42
CA PRO A 80 4.42 16.79 -1.30
C PRO A 80 3.41 16.74 -2.47
N PRO A 81 2.15 17.13 -2.22
CA PRO A 81 1.12 17.12 -3.25
C PRO A 81 1.57 17.99 -4.45
N GLY A 82 1.51 17.43 -5.65
CA GLY A 82 1.95 18.09 -6.89
C GLY A 82 3.41 17.86 -7.30
N SER A 83 4.19 17.07 -6.54
CA SER A 83 5.59 16.77 -6.89
C SER A 83 5.75 15.67 -7.94
N LEU A 84 4.81 14.74 -8.03
CA LEU A 84 4.57 13.94 -9.23
C LEU A 84 3.42 14.64 -9.95
N GLY A 85 3.67 15.12 -11.17
CA GLY A 85 2.68 15.85 -11.95
C GLY A 85 1.36 15.08 -12.10
N PRO A 86 0.23 15.75 -12.34
CA PRO A 86 -1.08 15.12 -12.38
C PRO A 86 -1.12 14.05 -13.47
N GLY A 87 -1.11 12.79 -13.07
CA GLY A 87 -1.45 11.67 -13.93
C GLY A 87 -2.95 11.71 -14.23
N GLY A 88 -3.32 12.37 -15.31
CA GLY A 88 -4.51 12.06 -16.11
C GLY A 88 -5.88 12.19 -15.45
N GLY A 89 -6.37 13.42 -15.32
CA GLY A 89 -7.80 13.72 -15.17
C GLY A 89 -8.18 14.91 -16.05
N SER A 90 -8.56 14.66 -17.31
CA SER A 90 -9.08 15.70 -18.19
C SER A 90 -10.42 16.23 -17.68
N GLY A 91 -10.50 17.53 -17.36
CA GLY A 91 -11.77 18.20 -17.12
C GLY A 91 -11.71 19.64 -16.56
N GLY A 92 -11.27 20.62 -17.37
CA GLY A 92 -11.89 21.95 -17.43
C GLY A 92 -11.49 23.08 -16.45
N GLY A 93 -10.83 24.11 -16.99
CA GLY A 93 -11.12 25.54 -16.70
C GLY A 93 -10.31 26.24 -15.59
N PRO A 94 -9.67 27.40 -15.86
CA PRO A 94 -8.90 28.16 -14.87
C PRO A 94 -9.66 29.36 -14.29
N ASP A 95 -9.75 29.44 -12.97
CA ASP A 95 -9.92 30.70 -12.24
C ASP A 95 -9.05 30.71 -10.99
N GLY A 96 -8.36 31.84 -10.84
CA GLY A 96 -7.22 32.02 -9.97
C GLY A 96 -7.57 32.14 -8.49
N GLY A 97 -6.59 31.78 -7.65
CA GLY A 97 -6.64 32.00 -6.22
C GLY A 97 -5.33 31.59 -5.57
N SER A 98 -4.40 32.54 -5.48
CA SER A 98 -3.20 32.41 -4.65
C SER A 98 -3.58 32.13 -3.21
N VAL A 99 -3.01 31.07 -2.62
CA VAL A 99 -2.74 31.01 -1.18
C VAL A 99 -1.55 30.08 -0.92
N THR A 100 -0.42 30.66 -0.54
CA THR A 100 0.56 29.99 0.32
C THR A 100 0.10 30.12 1.77
N PRO A 101 0.40 29.14 2.63
CA PRO A 101 1.49 29.42 3.55
C PRO A 101 2.45 28.26 3.78
N ALA A 102 3.64 28.65 4.26
CA ALA A 102 4.72 27.83 4.76
C ALA A 102 4.44 27.28 6.18
N GLY A 103 5.24 26.28 6.57
CA GLY A 103 5.24 25.66 7.90
C GLY A 103 4.36 24.41 7.91
N GLU A 104 4.81 23.21 8.25
CA GLU A 104 5.69 22.85 9.35
C GLU A 104 6.15 21.39 9.09
N THR A 105 7.42 21.09 9.39
CA THR A 105 7.89 19.71 9.41
C THR A 105 7.19 19.02 10.58
N ALA A 106 6.03 18.41 10.30
CA ALA A 106 5.33 17.64 11.30
C ALA A 106 6.21 16.43 11.63
N ASP A 107 6.88 16.54 12.77
CA ASP A 107 7.22 15.46 13.68
C ASP A 107 6.06 14.45 13.67
N ARG A 108 6.17 13.40 12.85
CA ARG A 108 5.13 12.38 12.75
C ARG A 108 5.39 11.40 13.88
N PRO A 109 4.50 11.31 14.90
CA PRO A 109 4.62 10.26 15.89
C PRO A 109 4.57 8.91 15.17
N ALA A 110 5.44 7.99 15.57
CA ALA A 110 5.36 6.58 15.19
C ALA A 110 3.91 6.15 15.39
N ARG A 111 3.19 5.91 14.29
CA ARG A 111 1.78 5.55 14.36
C ARG A 111 1.75 4.16 14.94
N ASP A 112 1.36 4.08 16.21
CA ASP A 112 0.94 2.87 16.89
C ASP A 112 -0.05 2.16 15.96
N ILE A 113 0.42 1.07 15.36
CA ILE A 113 -0.37 0.28 14.42
C ILE A 113 -1.47 -0.35 15.27
N PRO A 114 -2.75 0.05 15.11
CA PRO A 114 -3.80 -0.53 15.93
C PRO A 114 -3.85 -2.05 15.69
N PRO A 115 -4.12 -2.85 16.74
CA PRO A 115 -4.35 -4.28 16.59
C PRO A 115 -5.72 -4.51 15.94
N SER A 116 -5.85 -4.17 14.66
CA SER A 116 -6.77 -4.82 13.72
C SER A 116 -5.94 -5.50 12.63
N ALA A 117 -4.82 -6.13 12.96
CA ALA A 117 -4.81 -7.15 13.99
C ALA A 117 -5.80 -8.29 13.75
N VAL A 118 -6.53 -8.39 12.61
CA VAL A 118 -7.37 -9.59 12.34
C VAL A 118 -6.51 -10.77 12.72
N GLU A 119 -7.01 -11.75 13.44
CA GLU A 119 -6.21 -12.75 14.16
C GLU A 119 -5.30 -13.64 13.26
N TRP A 120 -4.32 -13.06 12.55
CA TRP A 120 -3.49 -13.69 11.53
C TRP A 120 -2.43 -14.57 12.16
N ARG A 121 -2.10 -14.30 13.44
CA ARG A 121 -1.23 -15.15 14.27
C ARG A 121 -1.79 -16.56 14.49
N SER A 122 -3.05 -16.79 14.13
CA SER A 122 -3.74 -18.09 14.23
C SER A 122 -3.96 -18.78 12.87
N LEU A 123 -3.54 -18.18 11.75
CA LEU A 123 -3.61 -18.86 10.45
C LEU A 123 -2.48 -19.89 10.35
N PRO A 124 -2.77 -21.15 9.97
CA PRO A 124 -1.72 -22.14 9.75
C PRO A 124 -0.75 -21.65 8.67
N PRO A 125 0.55 -22.01 8.76
CA PRO A 125 1.51 -21.69 7.70
C PRO A 125 1.04 -22.30 6.38
N ASP A 126 1.37 -21.63 5.28
CA ASP A 126 1.06 -22.14 3.94
C ASP A 126 1.64 -23.54 3.77
N PRO A 127 0.91 -24.50 3.16
CA PRO A 127 1.39 -25.88 3.01
C PRO A 127 2.66 -26.00 2.15
N GLY A 128 3.07 -24.92 1.48
CA GLY A 128 4.33 -24.82 0.74
C GLY A 128 5.56 -24.41 1.56
N ASP A 129 5.40 -23.96 2.82
CA ASP A 129 6.50 -23.54 3.70
C ASP A 129 6.99 -24.68 4.63
N LEU A 130 6.29 -25.83 4.62
CA LEU A 130 6.75 -27.04 5.31
C LEU A 130 7.94 -27.64 4.56
N VAL A 131 9.14 -27.16 4.89
CA VAL A 131 10.37 -27.89 4.62
C VAL A 131 10.27 -29.28 5.27
N PRO A 132 10.53 -30.38 4.54
CA PRO A 132 10.51 -31.70 5.16
C PRO A 132 11.62 -31.76 6.21
N ALA A 133 11.24 -31.89 7.47
CA ALA A 133 12.17 -32.25 8.53
C ALA A 133 12.76 -33.64 8.20
N THR A 134 14.09 -33.69 8.17
CA THR A 134 14.89 -34.89 7.90
C THR A 134 14.63 -36.03 8.87
#